data_AF-A0A1J8QRN8-F1
#
_entry.id   AF-A0A1J8QRN8-F1
#
_cell.length_a   1.000
_cell.length_b   1.000
_cell.length_c   1.000
_cell.angle_alpha   90.00
_cell.angle_beta   90.00
_cell.angle_gamma   90.00
#
_symmetry.space_group_name_H-M   'P 1'
#
loop_
_entity.id
_entity.type
_entity.pdbx_description
1 polymer ?
#
loop_
_entity_poly.entity_id
_entity_poly.type
_entity_poly.pdbx_seq_one_letter_code
_entity_poly.pdbx_strand_id
1 'polypeptide(L)'
;MADDSDRISHFPLLHDGNYGKWSIRMEAELIWKGLWDMVFVEVDLNGKTDDEVKAELQKLLVKRTAKKMAEVRAEIILRVECNQLAHMHDRNPKVIWEMLAQLHHACGLGTRMALRWKLLTVAKEATESMSAWISRVKGMALDLEDIGVTVDDEDQILVLTTGLDKSYDSFIISLDSTATADLTFDHVVNRLLNEDVWQGSVVREDLEATGAALCGEEGHIRVFCMAMPIRGKGVERATVAVDNYAF
;
A
#
# COMPACT_ATOMS: atom_id res chain seq x y z
N MET A 1 -32.95 -16.03 11.85
CA MET A 1 -32.61 -14.59 11.82
C MET A 1 -31.29 -14.48 12.53
N ALA A 2 -30.20 -14.51 11.76
CA ALA A 2 -28.86 -14.41 12.31
C ALA A 2 -28.67 -12.98 12.82
N ASP A 3 -28.25 -12.90 14.08
CA ASP A 3 -27.85 -11.68 14.78
C ASP A 3 -26.71 -11.02 14.00
N ASP A 4 -27.02 -9.89 13.37
CA ASP A 4 -26.11 -9.08 12.54
C ASP A 4 -25.28 -8.10 13.40
N SER A 5 -25.33 -8.24 14.73
CA SER A 5 -24.63 -7.32 15.65
C SER A 5 -23.14 -7.61 15.84
N ASP A 6 -22.64 -8.75 15.35
CA ASP A 6 -21.30 -9.24 15.70
C ASP A 6 -20.28 -9.24 14.54
N ARG A 7 -20.54 -8.47 13.48
CA ARG A 7 -19.51 -8.10 12.50
C ARG A 7 -18.78 -6.82 12.91
N ILE A 8 -18.29 -6.77 14.14
CA ILE A 8 -17.31 -5.76 14.55
C ILE A 8 -16.00 -6.13 13.86
N SER A 9 -15.76 -5.60 12.66
CA SER A 9 -14.43 -5.62 12.07
C SER A 9 -13.54 -4.73 12.93
N HIS A 10 -12.96 -5.30 13.98
CA HIS A 10 -12.09 -4.58 14.91
C HIS A 10 -10.82 -4.20 14.15
N PHE A 11 -10.76 -2.96 13.69
CA PHE A 11 -9.54 -2.40 13.12
C PHE A 11 -8.57 -2.02 14.26
N PRO A 12 -7.26 -1.88 13.96
CA PRO A 12 -6.27 -1.60 14.99
C PRO A 12 -6.61 -0.36 15.82
N LEU A 13 -6.33 -0.41 17.12
CA LEU A 13 -6.47 0.72 18.04
C LEU A 13 -5.58 1.90 17.59
N LEU A 14 -5.97 3.13 17.91
CA LEU A 14 -5.18 4.31 17.58
C LEU A 14 -3.83 4.30 18.32
N HIS A 15 -2.75 4.41 17.56
CA HIS A 15 -1.38 4.62 18.03
C HIS A 15 -0.68 5.68 17.16
N ASP A 16 0.54 6.10 17.53
CA ASP A 16 1.24 7.26 16.94
C ASP A 16 1.47 7.22 15.42
N GLY A 17 1.31 6.05 14.78
CA GLY A 17 1.65 5.83 13.38
C GLY A 17 0.52 5.29 12.51
N ASN A 18 -0.72 5.27 13.00
CA ASN A 18 -1.86 4.76 12.22
C ASN A 18 -3.05 5.72 12.14
N TYR A 19 -2.89 6.98 12.57
CA TYR A 19 -3.99 7.94 12.69
C TYR A 19 -4.84 8.06 11.43
N GLY A 20 -4.26 8.21 10.24
CA GLY A 20 -5.09 8.35 9.02
C GLY A 20 -5.86 7.09 8.63
N LYS A 21 -5.23 5.92 8.70
CA LYS A 21 -5.93 4.64 8.50
C LYS A 21 -6.98 4.39 9.59
N TRP A 22 -6.75 4.87 10.80
CA TRP A 22 -7.69 4.77 11.92
C TRP A 22 -8.86 5.75 11.75
N SER A 23 -8.60 7.00 11.35
CA SER A 23 -9.61 8.06 11.22
C SER A 23 -10.65 7.69 10.16
N ILE A 24 -10.21 7.19 8.99
CA ILE A 24 -11.08 6.72 7.91
C ILE A 24 -12.02 5.61 8.41
N ARG A 25 -11.48 4.63 9.14
CA ARG A 25 -12.26 3.49 9.63
C ARG A 25 -13.20 3.88 10.77
N MET A 26 -12.74 4.76 11.65
CA MET A 26 -13.52 5.28 12.76
C MET A 26 -14.66 6.16 12.27
N GLU A 27 -14.43 6.99 11.26
CA GLU A 27 -15.46 7.75 10.55
C GLU A 27 -16.50 6.81 9.94
N ALA A 28 -16.06 5.80 9.18
CA ALA A 28 -16.98 4.84 8.56
C ALA A 28 -17.87 4.14 9.60
N GLU A 29 -17.33 3.82 10.78
CA GLU A 29 -18.11 3.21 11.84
C GLU A 29 -19.09 4.18 12.51
N LEU A 30 -18.67 5.43 12.74
CA LEU A 30 -19.58 6.46 13.26
C LEU A 30 -20.71 6.75 12.27
N ILE A 31 -20.45 6.71 10.97
CA ILE A 31 -21.48 6.81 9.92
C ILE A 31 -22.43 5.62 9.99
N TRP A 32 -21.91 4.40 10.07
CA TRP A 32 -22.74 3.19 10.14
C TRP A 32 -23.66 3.18 11.38
N LYS A 33 -23.17 3.70 12.51
CA LYS A 33 -23.95 3.88 13.75
C LYS A 33 -24.89 5.10 13.72
N GLY A 34 -24.87 5.93 12.67
CA GLY A 34 -25.67 7.16 12.55
C GLY A 34 -25.26 8.24 13.57
N LEU A 35 -24.00 8.23 13.97
CA LEU A 35 -23.40 9.06 15.01
C LEU A 35 -22.45 10.13 14.46
N TRP A 36 -22.10 10.09 13.17
CA TRP A 36 -21.17 11.04 12.54
C TRP A 36 -21.61 12.51 12.65
N ASP A 37 -22.91 12.79 12.54
CA ASP A 37 -23.53 14.12 12.73
C ASP A 37 -23.19 14.76 14.10
N MET A 38 -22.74 13.96 15.07
CA MET A 38 -22.32 14.42 16.39
C MET A 38 -20.87 14.91 16.42
N VAL A 39 -20.03 14.50 15.46
CA VAL A 39 -18.63 14.92 15.31
C VAL A 39 -18.54 16.05 14.30
N PHE A 40 -18.99 15.82 13.06
CA PHE A 40 -19.06 16.81 12.01
C PHE A 40 -20.51 17.08 11.62
N VAL A 41 -20.84 18.34 11.39
CA VAL A 41 -22.15 18.75 10.89
C VAL A 41 -21.92 19.29 9.50
N GLU A 42 -22.13 18.45 8.50
CA GLU A 42 -22.13 18.89 7.11
C GLU A 42 -23.54 19.39 6.75
N VAL A 43 -23.60 20.60 6.22
CA VAL A 43 -24.83 21.17 5.69
C VAL A 43 -24.60 21.40 4.21
N ASP A 44 -25.43 20.79 3.37
CA ASP A 44 -25.39 21.02 1.93
C ASP A 44 -25.77 22.48 1.64
N LEU A 45 -24.79 23.24 1.14
CA LEU A 45 -24.93 24.65 0.79
C LEU A 45 -25.47 24.84 -0.64
N ASN A 46 -25.61 23.77 -1.42
CA ASN A 46 -25.89 23.89 -2.85
C ASN A 46 -27.34 24.33 -3.09
N GLY A 47 -27.52 25.57 -3.54
CA GLY A 47 -28.82 26.14 -3.91
C GLY A 47 -29.75 26.47 -2.74
N LYS A 48 -29.27 26.42 -1.49
CA LYS A 48 -30.04 26.78 -0.30
C LYS A 48 -29.74 28.21 0.15
N THR A 49 -30.77 28.90 0.63
CA THR A 49 -30.65 30.23 1.23
C THR A 49 -30.04 30.16 2.63
N ASP A 50 -29.44 31.26 3.10
CA ASP A 50 -28.84 31.36 4.44
C ASP A 50 -29.81 30.94 5.56
N ASP A 51 -31.10 31.21 5.41
CA ASP A 51 -32.12 30.87 6.40
C ASP A 51 -32.47 29.36 6.39
N GLU A 52 -32.42 28.72 5.22
CA GLU A 52 -32.59 27.26 5.09
C GLU A 52 -31.38 26.52 5.68
N VAL A 53 -30.16 27.00 5.43
CA VAL A 53 -28.92 26.47 6.01
C VAL A 53 -28.96 26.59 7.54
N LYS A 54 -29.39 27.74 8.09
CA LYS A 54 -29.54 27.92 9.55
C LYS A 54 -30.60 27.00 10.13
N ALA A 55 -31.74 26.83 9.47
CA ALA A 55 -32.81 25.94 9.94
C ALA A 55 -32.35 24.48 9.95
N GLU A 56 -31.56 24.04 8.97
CA GLU A 56 -31.00 22.69 8.90
C GLU A 56 -29.91 22.46 9.95
N LEU A 57 -29.00 23.42 10.12
CA LEU A 57 -28.02 23.44 11.20
C LEU A 57 -28.72 23.36 12.57
N GLN A 58 -29.79 24.13 12.77
CA GLN A 58 -30.54 24.11 14.01
C GLN A 58 -31.24 22.77 14.26
N LYS A 59 -31.80 22.13 13.22
CA LYS A 59 -32.34 20.76 13.32
C LYS A 59 -31.27 19.75 13.73
N LEU A 60 -30.06 19.85 13.18
CA LEU A 60 -28.94 18.95 13.51
C LEU A 60 -28.41 19.20 14.94
N LEU A 61 -28.36 20.47 15.36
CA LEU A 61 -27.99 20.84 16.74
C LEU A 61 -29.04 20.37 17.76
N VAL A 62 -30.33 20.39 17.44
CA VAL A 62 -31.38 19.84 18.33
C VAL A 62 -31.26 18.32 18.46
N LYS A 63 -30.80 17.62 17.40
CA LYS A 63 -30.51 16.18 17.47
C LYS A 63 -29.26 15.85 18.30
N ARG A 64 -28.36 16.82 18.55
CA ARG A 64 -27.21 16.67 19.46
C ARG A 64 -27.64 16.66 20.92
N THR A 65 -28.12 15.51 21.36
CA THR A 65 -28.36 15.26 22.79
C THR A 65 -27.05 14.90 23.49
N ALA A 66 -26.88 15.32 24.75
CA ALA A 66 -25.73 14.94 25.57
C ALA A 66 -25.50 13.42 25.64
N LYS A 67 -26.57 12.62 25.56
CA LYS A 67 -26.50 11.16 25.50
C LYS A 67 -25.78 10.66 24.24
N LYS A 68 -26.14 11.16 23.06
CA LYS A 68 -25.50 10.76 21.79
C LYS A 68 -24.04 11.22 21.72
N MET A 69 -23.75 12.42 22.23
CA MET A 69 -22.36 12.90 22.34
C MET A 69 -21.52 12.01 23.26
N ALA A 70 -22.10 11.52 24.36
CA ALA A 70 -21.43 10.58 25.26
C ALA A 70 -21.24 9.19 24.62
N GLU A 71 -22.18 8.71 23.81
CA GLU A 71 -22.06 7.46 23.05
C GLU A 71 -20.92 7.55 22.03
N VAL A 72 -20.85 8.64 21.24
CA VAL A 72 -19.74 8.88 20.30
C VAL A 72 -18.41 8.94 21.03
N ARG A 73 -18.35 9.70 22.14
CA ARG A 73 -17.15 9.81 22.97
C ARG A 73 -16.71 8.46 23.50
N ALA A 74 -17.63 7.63 23.98
CA ALA A 74 -17.33 6.29 24.46
C ALA A 74 -16.78 5.42 23.32
N GLU A 75 -17.38 5.46 22.14
CA GLU A 75 -16.90 4.71 20.98
C GLU A 75 -15.48 5.10 20.58
N ILE A 76 -15.18 6.41 20.52
CA ILE A 76 -13.82 6.89 20.22
C ILE A 76 -12.85 6.44 21.32
N ILE A 77 -13.21 6.57 22.60
CA ILE A 77 -12.34 6.18 23.73
C ILE A 77 -12.01 4.68 23.70
N LEU A 78 -12.99 3.83 23.37
CA LEU A 78 -12.79 2.39 23.28
C LEU A 78 -11.89 1.98 22.10
N ARG A 79 -11.69 2.88 21.14
CA ARG A 79 -10.89 2.67 19.91
C ARG A 79 -9.48 3.25 19.97
N VAL A 80 -9.06 3.71 21.14
CA VAL A 80 -7.83 4.45 21.34
C VAL A 80 -6.96 3.74 22.37
N GLU A 81 -5.64 3.67 22.13
CA GLU A 81 -4.71 3.11 23.10
C GLU A 81 -4.57 3.97 24.36
N CYS A 82 -4.18 3.36 25.49
CA CYS A 82 -4.10 4.02 26.79
C CYS A 82 -3.15 5.23 26.82
N ASN A 83 -2.12 5.25 25.97
CA ASN A 83 -1.17 6.36 25.82
C ASN A 83 -1.82 7.64 25.28
N GLN A 84 -2.85 7.53 24.44
CA GLN A 84 -3.54 8.68 23.82
C GLN A 84 -4.74 9.17 24.67
N LEU A 85 -5.18 8.39 25.67
CA LEU A 85 -6.32 8.75 26.54
C LEU A 85 -6.09 10.04 27.36
N ALA A 86 -4.83 10.41 27.60
CA ALA A 86 -4.47 11.67 28.26
C ALA A 86 -4.98 12.91 27.48
N HIS A 87 -5.27 12.75 26.19
CA HIS A 87 -5.79 13.79 25.31
C HIS A 87 -7.32 13.71 25.15
N MET A 88 -8.06 12.96 25.99
CA MET A 88 -9.50 12.72 25.82
C MET A 88 -10.38 13.19 27.00
N HIS A 89 -9.99 14.30 27.63
CA HIS A 89 -10.70 14.84 28.80
C HIS A 89 -11.97 15.65 28.47
N ASP A 90 -12.12 16.12 27.23
CA ASP A 90 -13.29 16.92 26.85
C ASP A 90 -14.57 16.07 26.77
N ARG A 91 -15.73 16.70 26.95
CA ARG A 91 -17.06 16.07 26.81
C ARG A 91 -17.56 16.12 25.37
N ASN A 92 -17.03 17.04 24.56
CA ASN A 92 -17.41 17.21 23.18
C ASN A 92 -16.58 16.30 22.27
N PRO A 93 -17.20 15.33 21.58
CA PRO A 93 -16.47 14.40 20.72
C PRO A 93 -15.77 15.10 19.54
N LYS A 94 -16.29 16.26 19.09
CA LYS A 94 -15.64 17.06 18.04
C LYS A 94 -14.29 17.61 18.51
N VAL A 95 -14.22 18.15 19.72
CA VAL A 95 -12.97 18.70 20.29
C VAL A 95 -11.93 17.58 20.46
N ILE A 96 -12.38 16.41 20.91
CA ILE A 96 -11.51 15.23 21.00
C ILE A 96 -10.97 14.85 19.62
N TRP A 97 -11.83 14.78 18.60
CA TRP A 97 -11.42 14.45 17.23
C TRP A 97 -10.42 15.46 16.66
N GLU A 98 -10.68 16.75 16.81
CA GLU A 98 -9.77 17.82 16.35
C GLU A 98 -8.43 17.78 17.09
N MET A 99 -8.43 17.48 18.39
CA MET A 99 -7.20 17.39 19.17
C MET A 99 -6.36 16.16 18.79
N LEU A 100 -7.00 15.02 18.52
CA LEU A 100 -6.32 13.83 17.97
C LEU A 100 -5.74 14.14 16.59
N ALA A 101 -6.50 14.79 15.72
CA ALA A 101 -6.01 15.25 14.41
C ALA A 101 -4.76 16.12 14.59
N GLN A 102 -4.84 17.16 15.42
CA GLN A 102 -3.72 18.06 15.66
C GLN A 102 -2.49 17.35 16.21
N LEU A 103 -2.66 16.41 17.15
CA LEU A 103 -1.55 15.67 17.75
C LEU A 103 -0.82 14.81 16.72
N HIS A 104 -1.55 14.07 15.90
CA HIS A 104 -0.95 13.20 14.89
C HIS A 104 -0.48 13.97 13.65
N HIS A 105 -1.09 15.10 13.31
CA HIS A 105 -0.57 16.04 12.32
C HIS A 105 0.68 16.79 12.80
N ALA A 106 0.83 17.02 14.11
CA ALA A 106 2.01 17.64 14.72
C ALA A 106 3.21 16.67 14.80
N CYS A 107 3.50 15.96 13.71
CA CYS A 107 4.74 15.23 13.60
C CYS A 107 5.90 16.20 13.39
N GLY A 108 6.89 16.15 14.29
CA GLY A 108 8.12 16.94 14.16
C GLY A 108 8.84 16.68 12.83
N LEU A 109 9.71 17.62 12.44
CA LEU A 109 10.51 17.55 11.21
C LEU A 109 11.22 16.19 11.02
N GLY A 110 11.70 15.58 12.12
CA GLY A 110 12.37 14.28 12.08
C GLY A 110 11.48 13.14 11.58
N THR A 111 10.23 13.04 12.07
CA THR A 111 9.27 12.01 11.63
C THR A 111 8.88 12.21 10.17
N ARG A 112 8.62 13.46 9.78
CA ARG A 112 8.33 13.82 8.38
C ARG A 112 9.48 13.44 7.46
N MET A 113 10.71 13.72 7.88
CA MET A 113 11.90 13.36 7.11
C MET A 113 12.09 11.84 7.05
N ALA A 114 11.93 11.13 8.16
CA ALA A 114 12.05 9.67 8.19
C ALA A 114 11.04 8.98 7.25
N LEU A 115 9.80 9.46 7.20
CA LEU A 115 8.78 8.93 6.30
C LEU A 115 9.06 9.25 4.83
N ARG A 116 9.53 10.47 4.53
CA ARG A 116 9.99 10.83 3.17
C ARG A 116 11.16 9.96 2.72
N TRP A 117 12.15 9.77 3.58
CA TRP A 117 13.27 8.87 3.30
C TRP A 117 12.80 7.45 3.06
N LYS A 118 11.87 6.96 3.89
CA LYS A 118 11.28 5.63 3.72
C LYS A 118 10.57 5.51 2.36
N LEU A 119 9.82 6.54 1.94
CA LEU A 119 9.18 6.57 0.63
C LEU A 119 10.21 6.54 -0.51
N LEU A 120 11.23 7.39 -0.46
CA LEU A 120 12.24 7.50 -1.53
C LEU A 120 13.19 6.29 -1.64
N THR A 121 13.29 5.48 -0.58
CA THR A 121 14.19 4.31 -0.53
C THR A 121 13.46 2.98 -0.68
N VAL A 122 12.15 3.01 -0.83
CA VAL A 122 11.35 1.79 -0.95
C VAL A 122 11.56 1.16 -2.33
N ALA A 123 11.72 -0.17 -2.35
CA ALA A 123 11.85 -0.94 -3.58
C ALA A 123 10.78 -2.03 -3.63
N LYS A 124 10.44 -2.46 -4.85
CA LYS A 124 9.56 -3.59 -5.11
C LYS A 124 10.25 -4.89 -4.71
N GLU A 125 9.54 -5.74 -3.97
CA GLU A 125 10.05 -7.06 -3.61
C GLU A 125 9.90 -8.04 -4.79
N ALA A 126 10.82 -9.01 -4.91
CA ALA A 126 10.83 -9.96 -6.03
C ALA A 126 9.55 -10.82 -6.11
N THR A 127 8.94 -11.13 -4.96
CA THR A 127 7.71 -11.94 -4.86
C THR A 127 6.43 -11.11 -4.85
N GLU A 128 6.54 -9.78 -4.82
CA GLU A 128 5.40 -8.87 -4.76
C GLU A 128 4.83 -8.63 -6.17
N SER A 129 3.50 -8.66 -6.31
CA SER A 129 2.84 -8.31 -7.57
C SER A 129 2.97 -6.81 -7.84
N MET A 130 2.91 -6.41 -9.12
CA MET A 130 2.94 -4.99 -9.47
C MET A 130 1.79 -4.20 -8.82
N SER A 131 0.59 -4.80 -8.73
CA SER A 131 -0.56 -4.20 -8.05
C SER A 131 -0.34 -3.98 -6.54
N ALA A 132 0.33 -4.91 -5.86
CA ALA A 132 0.66 -4.79 -4.44
C ALA A 132 1.72 -3.70 -4.22
N TRP A 133 2.74 -3.63 -5.08
CA TRP A 133 3.73 -2.56 -5.09
C TRP A 133 3.10 -1.17 -5.23
N ILE A 134 2.24 -0.98 -6.25
CA ILE A 134 1.52 0.28 -6.47
C ILE A 134 0.66 0.65 -5.25
N SER A 135 -0.06 -0.33 -4.68
CA SER A 135 -0.90 -0.09 -3.49
C SER A 135 -0.06 0.32 -2.28
N ARG A 136 1.15 -0.24 -2.15
CA ARG A 136 2.09 0.09 -1.06
C ARG A 136 2.63 1.51 -1.20
N VAL A 137 3.02 1.93 -2.41
CA VAL A 137 3.46 3.31 -2.68
C VAL A 137 2.32 4.30 -2.42
N LYS A 138 1.09 4.03 -2.91
CA LYS A 138 -0.10 4.85 -2.58
C LYS A 138 -0.33 4.95 -1.07
N GLY A 139 -0.24 3.82 -0.36
CA GLY A 139 -0.42 3.78 1.09
C GLY A 139 0.61 4.63 1.84
N MET A 140 1.86 4.66 1.38
CA MET A 140 2.92 5.47 1.97
C MET A 140 2.78 6.97 1.64
N ALA A 141 2.26 7.32 0.46
CA ALA A 141 1.93 8.69 0.10
C ALA A 141 0.77 9.22 0.98
N LEU A 142 -0.29 8.42 1.16
CA LEU A 142 -1.38 8.74 2.08
C LEU A 142 -0.88 8.95 3.52
N ASP A 143 -0.01 8.06 4.02
CA ASP A 143 0.57 8.21 5.37
C ASP A 143 1.36 9.53 5.53
N LEU A 144 1.90 10.12 4.44
CA LEU A 144 2.57 11.42 4.44
C LEU A 144 1.57 12.58 4.37
N GLU A 145 0.53 12.46 3.55
CA GLU A 145 -0.57 13.44 3.47
C GLU A 145 -1.31 13.56 4.81
N ASP A 146 -1.49 12.44 5.52
CA ASP A 146 -2.04 12.37 6.87
C ASP A 146 -1.21 13.17 7.90
N ILE A 147 0.03 13.53 7.58
CA ILE A 147 0.91 14.34 8.42
C ILE A 147 1.00 15.79 7.90
N GLY A 148 0.21 16.13 6.89
CA GLY A 148 0.22 17.45 6.25
C GLY A 148 1.43 17.65 5.32
N VAL A 149 2.02 16.56 4.83
CA VAL A 149 3.02 16.61 3.76
C VAL A 149 2.34 16.34 2.43
N THR A 150 2.27 17.34 1.56
CA THR A 150 1.85 17.13 0.18
C THR A 150 2.90 16.29 -0.55
N VAL A 151 2.45 15.24 -1.23
CA VAL A 151 3.27 14.39 -2.08
C VAL A 151 2.77 14.58 -3.51
N ASP A 152 3.56 15.26 -4.33
CA ASP A 152 3.18 15.57 -5.71
C ASP A 152 3.19 14.30 -6.58
N ASP A 153 2.42 14.29 -7.67
CA ASP A 153 2.39 13.18 -8.63
C ASP A 153 3.80 12.82 -9.13
N GLU A 154 4.66 13.82 -9.33
CA GLU A 154 6.06 13.63 -9.74
C GLU A 154 6.86 12.82 -8.71
N ASP A 155 6.70 13.10 -7.42
CA ASP A 155 7.35 12.36 -6.33
C ASP A 155 6.87 10.91 -6.30
N GLN A 156 5.57 10.68 -6.51
CA GLN A 156 4.99 9.34 -6.55
C GLN A 156 5.48 8.55 -7.78
N ILE A 157 5.59 9.18 -8.95
CA ILE A 157 6.12 8.58 -10.18
C ILE A 157 7.62 8.27 -10.02
N LEU A 158 8.39 9.17 -9.40
CA LEU A 158 9.80 8.95 -9.10
C LEU A 158 9.98 7.71 -8.22
N VAL A 159 9.20 7.58 -7.15
CA VAL A 159 9.26 6.43 -6.23
C VAL A 159 8.84 5.15 -6.95
N LEU A 160 7.77 5.20 -7.75
CA LEU A 160 7.32 4.04 -8.52
C LEU A 160 8.36 3.54 -9.49
N THR A 161 9.11 4.42 -10.15
CA THR A 161 10.09 4.05 -11.19
C THR A 161 11.45 3.67 -10.60
N THR A 162 11.92 4.37 -9.57
CA THR A 162 13.21 4.07 -8.91
C THR A 162 13.18 2.80 -8.06
N GLY A 163 12.00 2.40 -7.59
CA GLY A 163 11.82 1.17 -6.82
C GLY A 163 11.71 -0.11 -7.65
N LEU A 164 11.69 -0.01 -8.99
CA LEU A 164 11.63 -1.18 -9.89
C LEU A 164 13.01 -1.77 -10.14
N ASP A 165 13.05 -3.07 -10.46
CA ASP A 165 14.24 -3.73 -10.91
C ASP A 165 14.54 -3.44 -12.39
N LYS A 166 15.77 -3.77 -12.83
CA LYS A 166 16.28 -3.44 -14.17
C LYS A 166 15.47 -4.05 -15.32
N SER A 167 14.62 -5.05 -15.06
CA SER A 167 13.73 -5.59 -16.09
C SER A 167 12.78 -4.53 -16.66
N TYR A 168 12.47 -3.49 -15.90
CA TYR A 168 11.61 -2.37 -16.32
C TYR A 168 12.38 -1.16 -16.89
N ASP A 169 13.70 -1.26 -17.15
CA ASP A 169 14.49 -0.17 -17.73
C ASP A 169 13.91 0.30 -19.09
N SER A 170 13.39 -0.64 -19.92
CA SER A 170 12.72 -0.32 -21.18
C SER A 170 11.45 0.51 -20.98
N PHE A 171 10.69 0.21 -19.94
CA PHE A 171 9.50 0.95 -19.56
C PHE A 171 9.85 2.36 -19.09
N ILE A 172 10.88 2.52 -18.25
CA ILE A 172 11.35 3.82 -17.78
C ILE A 172 11.78 4.70 -18.96
N ILE A 173 12.55 4.16 -19.91
CA ILE A 173 12.94 4.88 -21.14
C ILE A 173 11.69 5.30 -21.95
N SER A 174 10.66 4.46 -22.00
CA SER A 174 9.42 4.80 -22.69
C SER A 174 8.62 5.90 -21.99
N LEU A 175 8.76 6.06 -20.67
CA LEU A 175 8.14 7.15 -19.93
C LEU A 175 8.79 8.50 -20.25
N ASP A 176 10.11 8.55 -20.44
CA ASP A 176 10.84 9.77 -20.85
C ASP A 176 10.36 10.33 -22.19
N SER A 177 9.77 9.48 -23.05
CA SER A 177 9.20 9.88 -24.33
C SER A 177 7.77 10.43 -24.25
N THR A 178 7.14 10.37 -23.07
CA THR A 178 5.76 10.82 -22.83
C THR A 178 5.76 12.32 -22.53
N ALA A 179 4.75 13.05 -23.03
CA ALA A 179 4.63 14.47 -22.74
C ALA A 179 4.39 14.72 -21.24
N THR A 180 5.03 15.74 -20.68
CA THR A 180 4.93 16.07 -19.24
C THR A 180 3.50 16.38 -18.78
N ALA A 181 2.65 16.86 -19.68
CA ALA A 181 1.24 17.13 -19.41
C ALA A 181 0.40 15.85 -19.18
N ASP A 182 0.86 14.70 -19.68
CA ASP A 182 0.15 13.41 -19.57
C ASP A 182 0.75 12.50 -18.46
N LEU A 183 1.87 12.91 -17.84
CA LEU A 183 2.54 12.20 -16.74
C LEU A 183 1.80 12.37 -15.40
N THR A 184 0.56 11.89 -15.38
CA THR A 184 -0.21 11.75 -14.14
C THR A 184 0.09 10.41 -13.50
N PHE A 185 -0.04 10.32 -12.17
CA PHE A 185 0.21 9.09 -11.44
C PHE A 185 -0.65 7.91 -11.99
N ASP A 186 -1.93 8.17 -12.26
CA ASP A 186 -2.86 7.14 -12.78
C ASP A 186 -2.51 6.70 -14.21
N HIS A 187 -1.98 7.59 -15.05
CA HIS A 187 -1.50 7.22 -16.39
C HIS A 187 -0.33 6.24 -16.31
N VAL A 188 0.65 6.53 -15.45
CA VAL A 188 1.83 5.68 -15.23
C VAL A 188 1.41 4.32 -14.66
N VAL A 189 0.49 4.30 -13.69
CA VAL A 189 -0.04 3.04 -13.13
C VAL A 189 -0.68 2.17 -14.19
N ASN A 190 -1.52 2.74 -15.07
CA ASN A 190 -2.17 1.97 -16.13
C ASN A 190 -1.16 1.40 -17.12
N ARG A 191 -0.13 2.17 -17.51
CA ARG A 191 0.93 1.67 -18.41
C ARG A 191 1.79 0.61 -17.73
N LEU A 192 2.12 0.78 -16.45
CA LEU A 192 2.94 -0.15 -15.68
C LEU A 192 2.23 -1.50 -15.48
N LEU A 193 0.92 -1.48 -15.22
CA LEU A 193 0.11 -2.71 -15.15
C LEU A 193 0.02 -3.43 -16.50
N ASN A 194 -0.04 -2.69 -17.61
CA ASN A 194 -0.01 -3.30 -18.94
C ASN A 194 1.36 -3.95 -19.21
N GLU A 195 2.47 -3.28 -18.88
CA GLU A 195 3.83 -3.81 -19.03
C GLU A 195 4.04 -5.09 -18.21
N ASP A 196 3.49 -5.16 -16.98
CA ASP A 196 3.58 -6.35 -16.12
C ASP A 196 2.93 -7.59 -16.76
N VAL A 197 1.80 -7.41 -17.47
CA VAL A 197 1.16 -8.49 -18.24
C VAL A 197 2.07 -8.96 -19.38
N TRP A 198 2.75 -8.03 -20.06
CA TRP A 198 3.69 -8.35 -21.13
C TRP A 198 4.92 -9.08 -20.59
N GLN A 199 5.55 -8.62 -19.51
CA GLN A 199 6.68 -9.32 -18.89
C GLN A 199 6.30 -10.70 -18.39
N GLY A 200 5.10 -10.86 -17.81
CA GLY A 200 4.58 -12.18 -17.43
C GLY A 200 4.43 -13.13 -18.63
N SER A 201 4.09 -12.61 -19.81
CA SER A 201 4.02 -13.40 -21.04
C SER A 201 5.41 -13.77 -21.58
N VAL A 202 6.36 -12.82 -21.60
CA VAL A 202 7.74 -13.04 -22.05
C VAL A 202 8.48 -14.03 -21.16
N VAL A 203 8.35 -13.93 -19.82
CA VAL A 203 8.95 -14.89 -18.89
C VAL A 203 8.36 -16.29 -19.06
N ARG A 204 7.06 -16.40 -19.38
CA ARG A 204 6.43 -17.69 -19.67
C ARG A 204 6.90 -18.27 -20.99
N GLU A 205 7.02 -17.46 -22.04
CA GLU A 205 7.60 -17.86 -23.33
C GLU A 205 9.07 -18.25 -23.18
N ASP A 206 9.86 -17.56 -22.37
CA ASP A 206 11.26 -17.90 -22.11
C ASP A 206 11.39 -19.19 -21.29
N LEU A 207 10.52 -19.44 -20.30
CA LEU A 207 10.47 -20.71 -19.57
C LEU A 207 10.02 -21.87 -20.46
N GLU A 208 9.03 -21.65 -21.34
CA GLU A 208 8.56 -22.61 -22.33
C GLU A 208 9.62 -22.85 -23.41
N ALA A 209 10.33 -21.82 -23.87
CA ALA A 209 11.41 -21.91 -24.85
C ALA A 209 12.68 -22.54 -24.25
N THR A 210 13.01 -22.23 -22.99
CA THR A 210 14.14 -22.88 -22.27
C THR A 210 13.80 -24.33 -21.92
N GLY A 211 12.53 -24.63 -21.62
CA GLY A 211 12.00 -25.98 -21.49
C GLY A 211 12.02 -26.76 -22.81
N ALA A 212 11.64 -26.12 -23.92
CA ALA A 212 11.64 -26.69 -25.27
C ALA A 212 13.04 -26.83 -25.88
N ALA A 213 13.98 -25.96 -25.50
CA ALA A 213 15.36 -25.96 -26.02
C ALA A 213 16.26 -27.05 -25.40
N LEU A 214 15.79 -27.81 -24.41
CA LEU A 214 16.62 -28.82 -23.72
C LEU A 214 16.41 -30.28 -24.12
N CYS A 215 15.45 -30.57 -25.01
CA CYS A 215 15.47 -31.75 -25.90
C CYS A 215 14.26 -31.62 -26.84
N GLY A 216 14.49 -31.41 -28.13
CA GLY A 216 13.44 -31.08 -29.11
C GLY A 216 12.51 -32.22 -29.52
N GLU A 217 12.04 -33.08 -28.61
CA GLU A 217 10.88 -33.97 -28.83
C GLU A 217 10.06 -34.15 -27.54
N GLU A 218 8.73 -34.11 -27.67
CA GLU A 218 7.77 -34.25 -26.56
C GLU A 218 7.79 -35.67 -25.97
N GLY A 219 7.84 -35.76 -24.63
CA GLY A 219 7.37 -36.96 -23.90
C GLY A 219 8.26 -37.54 -22.80
N HIS A 220 9.51 -37.10 -22.60
CA HIS A 220 10.40 -37.75 -21.60
C HIS A 220 11.32 -36.80 -20.82
N ILE A 221 11.56 -37.14 -19.54
CA ILE A 221 12.54 -36.47 -18.65
C ILE A 221 13.96 -37.01 -18.95
N ARG A 222 14.94 -36.09 -19.04
CA ARG A 222 16.32 -36.29 -19.55
C ARG A 222 17.14 -37.46 -18.98
N VAL A 223 16.79 -38.01 -17.82
CA VAL A 223 17.51 -39.16 -17.22
C VAL A 223 17.33 -40.46 -18.01
N PHE A 224 16.35 -40.51 -18.93
CA PHE A 224 16.03 -41.69 -19.74
C PHE A 224 16.23 -41.54 -21.26
N CYS A 225 16.86 -40.47 -21.75
CA CYS A 225 17.05 -40.28 -23.19
C CYS A 225 18.20 -41.17 -23.74
N MET A 226 17.87 -42.23 -24.47
CA MET A 226 18.80 -43.26 -24.96
C MET A 226 19.56 -42.91 -26.27
N ALA A 227 19.51 -41.67 -26.76
CA ALA A 227 20.06 -41.31 -28.08
C ALA A 227 21.54 -40.87 -28.09
N MET A 228 22.36 -41.20 -27.08
CA MET A 228 23.82 -40.98 -27.15
C MET A 228 24.57 -42.30 -27.35
N PRO A 229 25.34 -42.49 -28.44
CA PRO A 229 26.22 -43.64 -28.55
C PRO A 229 27.45 -43.41 -27.67
N ILE A 230 27.64 -44.25 -26.66
CA ILE A 230 28.89 -44.39 -25.92
C ILE A 230 29.95 -44.91 -26.91
N ARG A 231 30.84 -44.04 -27.40
CA ARG A 231 31.97 -44.46 -28.24
C ARG A 231 33.23 -44.61 -27.39
N GLY A 232 33.48 -45.83 -26.93
CA GLY A 232 34.79 -46.26 -26.42
C GLY A 232 35.67 -46.82 -27.53
N LYS A 233 36.96 -46.46 -27.49
CA LYS A 233 38.19 -47.14 -28.00
C LYS A 233 39.32 -46.09 -27.92
N GLY A 234 40.50 -46.31 -27.35
CA GLY A 234 41.15 -47.52 -26.87
C GLY A 234 42.35 -47.18 -25.99
N VAL A 235 42.91 -48.24 -25.43
CA VAL A 235 43.97 -48.32 -24.41
C VAL A 235 45.32 -47.86 -24.94
N GLU A 236 46.06 -47.05 -24.15
CA GLU A 236 47.51 -47.22 -24.01
C GLU A 236 47.99 -46.77 -22.63
N ARG A 237 48.85 -47.62 -22.04
CA ARG A 237 49.38 -47.57 -20.68
C ARG A 237 50.37 -46.42 -20.49
N ALA A 238 50.34 -45.77 -19.32
CA ALA A 238 51.56 -45.36 -18.63
C ALA A 238 51.39 -45.44 -17.11
N THR A 239 52.42 -46.00 -16.51
CA THR A 239 52.64 -46.46 -15.13
C THR A 239 52.56 -45.38 -14.05
N VAL A 240 52.07 -45.80 -12.88
CA VAL A 240 52.18 -45.10 -11.59
C VAL A 240 53.65 -45.05 -11.16
N ALA A 241 54.11 -43.89 -10.71
CA ALA A 241 55.25 -43.75 -9.82
C ALA A 241 54.83 -42.89 -8.62
N VAL A 242 55.00 -43.48 -7.44
CA VAL A 242 54.87 -42.90 -6.10
C VAL A 242 56.14 -42.10 -5.80
N ASP A 243 56.02 -41.15 -4.85
CA ASP A 243 57.06 -40.46 -4.06
C ASP A 243 57.13 -38.94 -4.31
N ASN A 244 57.37 -38.04 -3.36
CA ASN A 244 57.26 -37.94 -1.89
C ASN A 244 57.95 -36.59 -1.52
N TYR A 245 57.46 -35.85 -0.50
CA TYR A 245 58.10 -34.69 0.18
C TYR A 245 58.39 -33.42 -0.68
N ALA A 246 58.53 -32.18 -0.20
CA ALA A 246 58.38 -31.38 1.04
C ALA A 246 58.53 -29.91 0.54
N PHE A 247 58.00 -28.83 1.13
CA PHE A 247 58.03 -28.30 2.50
C PHE A 247 56.90 -27.27 2.62
#